data_AF-A0A7J2UUP7-F1
#
_entry.id   AF-A0A7J2UUP7-F1
#
_cell.length_a   1.000
_cell.length_b   1.000
_cell.length_c   1.000
_cell.angle_alpha   90.00
_cell.angle_beta   90.00
_cell.angle_gamma   90.00
#
_symmetry.space_group_name_H-M   'P 1'
#
loop_
_entity.id
_entity.type
_entity.pdbx_description
1 polymer ?
#
loop_
_entity_poly.entity_id
_entity_poly.type
_entity_poly.pdbx_seq_one_letter_code
_entity_poly.pdbx_strand_id
1 'polypeptide(L)'
;MLTETSELVGLEVYTHTGLHLGAVEDLVFETNKDKVYGLYIEKTNPTLVEHSISVVVPFRWIEGVGDVIILRYFPGFINSDGKPEHLPFLRRLGKEIEDAERGMEMAIHDVGEAISHKTKAPPKKEN
;
A
#
# COMPACT_ATOMS: atom_id res chain seq x y z
N MET A 1 28.39 -1.41 13.14
CA MET A 1 28.90 -0.82 11.89
C MET A 1 27.73 -0.05 11.30
N LEU A 2 27.81 1.28 11.27
CA LEU A 2 26.80 2.13 10.64
C LEU A 2 27.20 2.17 9.16
N THR A 3 26.77 1.20 8.36
CA THR A 3 26.87 1.30 6.90
C THR A 3 26.19 2.61 6.51
N GLU A 4 26.88 3.49 5.79
CA GLU A 4 26.26 4.73 5.35
C GLU A 4 25.05 4.34 4.50
N THR A 5 23.87 4.82 4.87
CA THR A 5 22.61 4.38 4.25
C THR A 5 22.62 4.61 2.73
N SER A 6 23.36 5.61 2.25
CA SER A 6 23.57 5.87 0.82
C SER A 6 24.30 4.75 0.09
N GLU A 7 25.10 3.92 0.77
CA GLU A 7 25.85 2.81 0.15
C GLU A 7 24.97 1.61 -0.20
N LEU A 8 23.71 1.58 0.26
CA LEU A 8 22.79 0.49 -0.03
C LEU A 8 22.16 0.60 -1.43
N VAL A 9 22.11 1.82 -1.99
CA VAL A 9 21.52 2.07 -3.30
C VAL A 9 22.36 1.40 -4.39
N GLY A 10 21.69 0.71 -5.31
CA GLY A 10 22.31 -0.06 -6.38
C GLY A 10 22.73 -1.48 -5.99
N LEU A 11 22.63 -1.87 -4.72
CA LEU A 11 22.92 -3.24 -4.31
C LEU A 11 21.84 -4.22 -4.79
N GLU A 12 22.29 -5.36 -5.30
CA GLU A 12 21.42 -6.47 -5.67
C GLU A 12 20.92 -7.19 -4.42
N VAL A 13 19.63 -7.55 -4.42
CA VAL A 13 18.94 -8.15 -3.27
C VAL A 13 18.55 -9.59 -3.59
N TYR A 14 18.86 -10.51 -2.66
CA TYR A 14 18.59 -11.93 -2.78
C TYR A 14 17.79 -12.44 -1.57
N THR A 15 16.91 -13.41 -1.80
CA THR A 15 16.19 -14.13 -0.74
C THR A 15 17.12 -15.07 0.04
N HIS A 16 16.71 -15.55 1.21
CA HIS A 16 17.42 -16.59 1.97
C HIS A 16 17.64 -17.90 1.17
N THR A 17 16.83 -18.15 0.13
CA THR A 17 16.98 -19.31 -0.76
C THR A 17 17.92 -19.04 -1.94
N GLY A 18 18.51 -17.85 -2.03
CA GLY A 18 19.42 -17.45 -3.10
C GLY A 18 18.74 -17.01 -4.39
N LEU A 19 17.43 -16.72 -4.38
CA LEU A 19 16.75 -16.17 -5.55
C LEU A 19 16.98 -14.65 -5.62
N HIS A 20 17.33 -14.17 -6.82
CA HIS A 20 17.42 -12.74 -7.10
C HIS A 20 16.04 -12.09 -7.00
N LEU A 21 15.92 -11.03 -6.20
CA LEU A 21 14.69 -10.26 -6.04
C LEU A 21 14.68 -9.03 -6.96
N GLY A 22 15.77 -8.27 -7.02
CA GLY A 22 15.86 -6.97 -7.69
C GLY A 22 17.01 -6.14 -7.13
N ALA A 23 17.03 -4.83 -7.39
CA ALA A 23 18.05 -3.92 -6.90
C ALA A 23 17.44 -2.79 -6.05
N VAL A 24 18.18 -2.31 -5.05
CA VAL A 24 17.76 -1.16 -4.24
C VAL A 24 17.86 0.11 -5.09
N GLU A 25 16.74 0.79 -5.28
CA GLU A 25 16.71 2.10 -5.96
C GLU A 25 16.72 3.25 -4.94
N ASP A 26 16.02 3.09 -3.81
CA ASP A 26 15.97 4.12 -2.76
C ASP A 26 15.70 3.50 -1.38
N LEU A 27 15.82 4.32 -0.34
CA LEU A 27 15.51 3.99 1.04
C LEU A 27 14.24 4.70 1.52
N VAL A 28 13.37 3.94 2.16
CA VAL A 28 12.17 4.47 2.81
C VAL A 28 12.53 4.78 4.26
N PHE A 29 12.33 6.03 4.69
CA PHE A 29 12.60 6.48 6.05
C PHE A 29 11.32 6.67 6.86
N GLU A 30 11.38 6.43 8.18
CA GLU A 30 10.31 6.79 9.10
C GLU A 30 10.36 8.30 9.38
N THR A 31 9.28 9.03 9.07
CA THR A 31 9.19 10.52 9.07
C THR A 31 9.63 11.21 10.36
N ASN A 32 9.66 10.50 11.49
CA ASN A 32 9.89 11.08 12.82
C ASN A 32 11.13 10.54 13.54
N LYS A 33 11.91 9.62 12.95
CA LYS A 33 12.95 8.89 13.71
C LYS A 33 14.33 8.78 13.06
N ASP A 34 14.58 9.41 11.91
CA ASP A 34 15.83 9.26 11.13
C ASP A 34 16.27 7.79 10.97
N LYS A 35 15.29 6.88 10.93
CA LYS A 35 15.51 5.44 10.83
C LYS A 35 15.02 4.95 9.48
N VAL A 36 15.84 4.13 8.84
CA VAL A 36 15.43 3.40 7.63
C VAL A 36 14.31 2.43 8.01
N TYR A 37 13.16 2.62 7.39
CA TYR A 37 12.01 1.75 7.49
C TYR A 37 12.15 0.53 6.55
N GLY A 38 12.59 0.77 5.31
CA GLY A 38 12.72 -0.27 4.30
C GLY A 38 13.53 0.14 3.08
N LEU A 39 13.78 -0.84 2.22
CA LEU A 39 14.43 -0.68 0.93
C LEU A 39 13.35 -0.64 -0.16
N TYR A 40 13.40 0.34 -1.04
CA TYR A 40 12.57 0.37 -2.23
C TYR A 40 13.32 -0.36 -3.37
N ILE A 41 12.75 -1.48 -3.83
CA ILE A 41 13.36 -2.41 -4.77
C ILE A 41 12.68 -2.29 -6.13
N GLU A 42 13.47 -2.07 -7.18
CA GLU A 42 13.01 -2.02 -8.57
C GLU A 42 13.55 -3.20 -9.40
N LYS A 43 13.05 -3.29 -10.64
CA LYS A 43 13.40 -4.33 -11.62
C LYS A 43 13.23 -5.72 -11.01
N THR A 44 12.09 -5.91 -10.34
CA THR A 44 11.88 -7.10 -9.52
C THR A 44 11.74 -8.35 -10.37
N ASN A 45 12.20 -9.47 -9.83
CA ASN A 45 12.12 -10.77 -10.50
C ASN A 45 10.64 -11.18 -10.70
N PRO A 46 10.19 -11.39 -11.95
CA PRO A 46 8.78 -11.70 -12.26
C PRO A 46 8.31 -13.05 -11.69
N THR A 47 9.24 -13.92 -11.28
CA THR A 47 8.93 -15.20 -10.62
C THR A 47 8.58 -15.01 -9.14
N LEU A 48 8.98 -13.89 -8.55
CA LEU A 48 8.74 -13.54 -7.14
C LEU A 48 7.70 -12.43 -6.98
N VAL A 49 7.59 -11.54 -7.97
CA VAL A 49 6.71 -10.38 -7.94
C VAL A 49 5.99 -10.25 -9.27
N GLU A 50 4.67 -10.26 -9.24
CA GLU A 50 3.84 -10.16 -10.43
C GLU A 50 4.09 -8.84 -11.18
N HIS A 51 4.13 -8.92 -12.51
CA HIS A 51 4.39 -7.79 -13.41
C HIS A 51 5.70 -7.02 -13.14
N SER A 52 6.63 -7.60 -12.37
CA SER A 52 7.89 -6.94 -11.98
C SER A 52 7.67 -5.56 -11.35
N ILE A 53 6.56 -5.38 -10.61
CA ILE A 53 6.30 -4.13 -9.90
C ILE A 53 7.35 -3.89 -8.81
N SER A 54 7.60 -2.63 -8.49
CA SER A 54 8.50 -2.26 -7.41
C SER A 54 7.90 -2.60 -6.05
N VAL A 55 8.74 -3.00 -5.09
CA VAL A 55 8.29 -3.41 -3.75
C VAL A 55 9.10 -2.73 -2.66
N VAL A 56 8.48 -2.49 -1.50
CA VAL A 56 9.19 -2.02 -0.31
C VAL A 56 9.48 -3.21 0.61
N VAL A 57 10.76 -3.49 0.83
CA VAL A 57 11.24 -4.55 1.72
C VAL A 57 11.59 -3.94 3.09
N PRO A 58 10.94 -4.32 4.19
CA PRO A 58 11.27 -3.81 5.52
C PRO A 58 12.74 -4.07 5.88
N PHE A 59 13.43 -3.09 6.45
CA PHE A 59 14.85 -3.22 6.81
C PHE A 59 15.10 -4.40 7.77
N ARG A 60 14.12 -4.71 8.64
CA ARG A 60 14.12 -5.88 9.55
C ARG A 60 14.15 -7.24 8.85
N TRP A 61 13.86 -7.32 7.56
CA TRP A 61 13.94 -8.56 6.78
C TRP A 61 15.36 -8.83 6.28
N ILE A 62 16.27 -7.87 6.40
CA ILE A 62 17.67 -8.05 6.01
C ILE A 62 18.37 -8.97 7.01
N GLU A 63 19.07 -9.95 6.48
CA GLU A 63 19.96 -10.84 7.23
C GLU A 63 21.39 -10.32 7.24
N GLY A 64 21.89 -9.88 6.10
CA GLY A 64 23.26 -9.40 5.94
C GLY A 64 23.40 -8.43 4.76
N VAL A 65 24.40 -7.55 4.88
CA VAL A 65 24.77 -6.55 3.88
C VAL A 65 26.28 -6.67 3.62
N GLY A 66 26.66 -6.72 2.35
CA GLY A 66 28.03 -6.67 1.86
C GLY A 66 28.01 -6.17 0.41
N ASP A 67 28.63 -6.92 -0.51
CA ASP A 67 28.53 -6.66 -1.96
C ASP A 67 27.10 -6.88 -2.50
N VAL A 68 26.29 -7.63 -1.75
CA VAL A 68 24.87 -7.89 -2.00
C VAL A 68 24.10 -7.83 -0.69
N ILE A 69 22.77 -7.71 -0.78
CA ILE A 69 21.86 -7.79 0.37
C ILE A 69 21.19 -9.15 0.39
N ILE A 70 21.25 -9.84 1.53
CA ILE A 70 20.55 -11.10 1.74
C ILE A 70 19.37 -10.87 2.68
N LEU A 71 18.18 -11.32 2.28
CA LEU A 71 16.97 -11.27 3.09
C LEU A 71 16.80 -12.54 3.92
N ARG A 72 16.60 -12.39 5.23
CA ARG A 72 16.19 -13.46 6.16
C ARG A 72 14.84 -14.05 5.77
N TYR A 73 13.95 -13.20 5.27
CA TYR A 73 12.59 -13.57 4.89
C TYR A 73 12.14 -12.75 3.70
N PHE A 74 11.55 -13.43 2.74
CA PHE A 74 10.74 -12.81 1.70
C PHE A 74 9.50 -13.71 1.54
N PRO A 75 8.27 -13.15 1.55
CA PRO A 75 7.07 -13.93 1.22
C PRO A 75 7.24 -14.52 -0.18
N GLY A 76 6.63 -15.67 -0.47
CA GLY A 76 6.83 -16.38 -1.74
C GLY A 76 6.56 -15.53 -2.99
N PHE A 77 5.36 -15.62 -3.56
CA PHE A 77 4.97 -14.80 -4.72
C PHE A 77 4.09 -13.63 -4.26
N ILE A 78 4.35 -12.43 -4.78
CA ILE A 78 3.57 -11.21 -4.51
C ILE A 78 2.71 -10.86 -5.73
N ASN A 79 1.39 -10.79 -5.52
CA ASN A 79 0.45 -10.36 -6.56
C ASN A 79 0.27 -8.84 -6.56
N SER A 80 0.12 -8.29 -7.76
CA SER A 80 -0.10 -6.87 -8.07
C SER A 80 -1.54 -6.40 -7.85
N ASP A 81 -2.49 -7.33 -7.65
CA ASP A 81 -3.90 -7.04 -7.34
C ASP A 81 -4.12 -6.31 -6.00
N GLY A 82 -3.05 -6.06 -5.23
CA GLY A 82 -3.12 -5.31 -3.99
C GLY A 82 -4.05 -5.91 -2.94
N LYS A 83 -4.55 -7.14 -3.15
CA LYS A 83 -5.42 -7.81 -2.19
C LYS A 83 -4.59 -8.16 -0.98
N PRO A 84 -4.79 -7.47 0.16
CA PRO A 84 -4.00 -7.66 1.36
C PRO A 84 -4.62 -8.84 2.11
N GLU A 85 -4.72 -10.01 1.48
CA GLU A 85 -5.38 -11.17 2.06
C GLU A 85 -4.71 -11.59 3.39
N HIS A 86 -3.46 -11.14 3.59
CA HIS A 86 -2.66 -11.35 4.78
C HIS A 86 -2.35 -10.08 5.59
N LEU A 87 -2.88 -8.90 5.22
CA LEU A 87 -2.75 -7.66 6.00
C LEU A 87 -4.12 -7.27 6.59
N PRO A 88 -4.53 -7.88 7.72
CA PRO A 88 -5.87 -7.70 8.29
C PRO A 88 -6.20 -6.23 8.64
N PHE A 89 -5.19 -5.39 8.86
CA PHE A 89 -5.37 -3.97 9.16
C PHE A 89 -5.89 -3.15 7.97
N LEU A 90 -5.36 -3.35 6.77
CA LEU A 90 -5.78 -2.58 5.58
C LEU A 90 -7.19 -2.95 5.13
N ARG A 91 -7.61 -4.21 5.34
CA ARG A 91 -9.01 -4.63 5.12
C ARG A 91 -9.99 -3.86 6.00
N ARG A 92 -9.61 -3.57 7.24
CA ARG A 92 -10.45 -2.80 8.18
C ARG A 92 -10.56 -1.35 7.74
N LEU A 93 -9.43 -0.74 7.34
CA LEU A 93 -9.41 0.64 6.86
C LEU A 93 -10.23 0.81 5.58
N GLY A 94 -10.10 -0.12 4.63
CA GLY A 94 -10.90 -0.11 3.40
C GLY A 94 -12.40 -0.24 3.66
N LYS A 95 -12.79 -1.13 4.58
CA LYS A 95 -14.20 -1.30 4.95
C LYS A 95 -14.77 -0.06 5.64
N GLU A 96 -14.00 0.61 6.50
CA GLU A 96 -14.42 1.84 7.19
C GLU A 96 -14.65 3.00 6.20
N ILE A 97 -13.83 3.10 5.15
CA ILE A 97 -14.00 4.11 4.08
C ILE A 97 -15.24 3.80 3.24
N GLU A 98 -15.43 2.55 2.83
CA GLU A 98 -16.55 2.13 1.98
C GLU A 98 -17.92 2.25 2.71
N ASP A 99 -17.95 1.91 4.00
CA ASP A 99 -19.14 2.09 4.85
C ASP A 99 -19.48 3.60 5.04
N ALA A 100 -18.47 4.48 5.10
CA ALA A 100 -18.68 5.92 5.20
C ALA A 100 -19.19 6.55 3.89
N GLU A 101 -18.66 6.11 2.74
CA GLU A 101 -19.10 6.57 1.42
C GLU A 101 -20.57 6.21 1.16
N ARG A 102 -20.96 4.96 1.45
CA ARG A 102 -22.37 4.53 1.34
C ARG A 102 -23.31 5.33 2.24
N GLY A 103 -22.87 5.66 3.45
CA GLY A 103 -23.64 6.50 4.37
C GLY A 103 -23.86 7.92 3.85
N MET A 104 -22.85 8.48 3.18
CA MET A 104 -22.93 9.82 2.58
C MET A 104 -23.85 9.83 1.35
N GLU A 105 -23.81 8.78 0.54
CA GLU A 105 -24.66 8.61 -0.65
C GLU A 105 -26.15 8.46 -0.29
N MET A 106 -26.45 7.71 0.78
CA MET A 106 -27.80 7.62 1.34
C MET A 106 -28.31 8.97 1.86
N ALA A 107 -27.48 9.73 2.58
CA ALA A 107 -27.88 11.04 3.10
C ALA A 107 -28.19 12.04 1.98
N ILE A 108 -27.44 12.00 0.87
CA ILE A 108 -27.70 12.83 -0.31
C ILE A 108 -29.01 12.42 -0.99
N HIS A 109 -29.28 11.12 -1.09
CA HIS A 109 -30.53 10.60 -1.63
C HIS A 109 -31.74 11.07 -0.81
N ASP A 110 -31.69 10.93 0.51
CA ASP A 110 -32.78 11.32 1.42
C ASP A 110 -33.03 12.84 1.40
N VAL A 111 -31.97 13.64 1.30
CA VAL A 111 -32.10 15.10 1.11
C VAL A 111 -32.75 15.44 -0.24
N GLY A 112 -32.40 14.71 -1.30
CA GLY A 112 -33.02 14.86 -2.62
C GLY A 112 -34.52 14.55 -2.61
N GLU A 113 -34.93 13.49 -1.92
CA GLU A 113 -36.35 13.16 -1.73
C GLU A 113 -37.09 14.22 -0.92
N ALA A 114 -36.49 14.73 0.16
CA ALA A 114 -37.08 15.77 1.00
C ALA A 114 -37.29 17.10 0.25
N ILE A 115 -36.37 17.47 -0.66
CA ILE A 115 -36.49 18.66 -1.51
C ILE A 115 -37.59 18.48 -2.56
N SER A 116 -37.72 17.28 -3.13
CA SER A 116 -38.78 16.93 -4.09
C SER A 116 -40.18 17.01 -3.46
N HIS A 117 -40.31 16.59 -2.20
CA HIS A 117 -41.59 16.68 -1.48
C HIS A 117 -41.99 18.11 -1.06
N LYS A 118 -41.03 19.03 -0.89
CA LYS A 118 -41.30 20.42 -0.46
C LYS A 118 -41.72 21.38 -1.59
N THR A 119 -41.59 20.98 -2.85
CA THR A 119 -41.90 21.83 -4.03
C THR A 119 -43.30 21.64 -4.61
N LYS A 120 -44.09 20.67 -4.13
CA LYS A 120 -45.53 20.59 -4.44
C LYS A 120 -46.33 21.60 -3.59
N ALA A 121 -46.43 22.83 -4.09
CA ALA A 121 -47.34 23.84 -3.56
C ALA A 121 -48.80 23.36 -3.66
N PRO A 122 -49.68 23.62 -2.66
CA PRO A 122 -51.09 23.26 -2.77
C PRO A 122 -51.79 24.13 -3.82
N PRO A 123 -52.77 23.58 -4.56
CA PRO A 123 -53.44 24.32 -5.63
C PRO A 123 -54.20 25.51 -5.03
N LYS A 124 -54.02 26.70 -5.62
CA LYS A 124 -54.85 27.87 -5.34
C LYS A 124 -56.31 27.50 -5.62
N LYS A 125 -57.16 27.56 -4.60
CA LYS A 125 -58.61 27.54 -4.79
C LYS A 125 -59.01 28.92 -5.33
N GLU A 126 -59.37 28.97 -6.60
CA GLU A 126 -60.08 30.11 -7.18
C GLU A 126 -61.52 30.12 -6.62
N ASN A 127 -61.93 31.27 -6.11
CA ASN A 127 -63.31 31.64 -5.84
C ASN A 127 -63.72 32.70 -6.86
#